data_AF-A0A936UVB2-F1
#
_entry.id   AF-A0A936UVB2-F1
#
_cell.length_a   1.000
_cell.length_b   1.000
_cell.length_c   1.000
_cell.angle_alpha   90.00
_cell.angle_beta   90.00
_cell.angle_gamma   90.00
#
_symmetry.space_group_name_H-M   'P 1'
#
loop_
_entity.id
_entity.type
_entity.pdbx_description
1 polymer ?
#
loop_
_entity_poly.entity_id
_entity_poly.type
_entity_poly.pdbx_seq_one_letter_code
_entity_poly.pdbx_strand_id
1 'polypeptide(L)'
;MPTQNIIETTESLLKKREKRKWQIALRRYITEKSQGSAYARYFGLDIENIREWISIQFAEGLSWENFAKNWQFDHIVPVAYFDFSKEEDLLLCWNFINIRVERVDLNKARGNRIDVMGVRSYFEDLYNKTQYPFCLKMLEKIKTIEVSNIESNNELVAFIVKNKAYFEQVAQLDQADFQRLNEGASLKTVLAEKELVRKFGG
;
A
#
# COMPACT_ATOMS: atom_id res chain seq x y z
N MET A 1 26.11 1.84 -20.82
CA MET A 1 25.51 2.57 -19.69
C MET A 1 24.58 3.77 -20.04
N PRO A 2 24.50 4.34 -21.27
CA PRO A 2 23.50 5.38 -21.58
C PRO A 2 22.10 4.84 -21.91
N THR A 3 22.02 3.62 -22.45
CA THR A 3 20.80 3.06 -23.05
C THR A 3 19.70 2.77 -22.02
N GLN A 4 20.08 2.35 -20.81
CA GLN A 4 19.14 1.94 -19.77
C GLN A 4 18.37 3.15 -19.18
N ASN A 5 19.07 4.27 -18.96
CA ASN A 5 18.47 5.53 -18.51
C ASN A 5 17.49 6.13 -19.54
N ILE A 6 17.77 5.99 -20.84
CA ILE A 6 16.89 6.52 -21.91
C ILE A 6 15.60 5.67 -22.01
N ILE A 7 15.71 4.35 -21.89
CA ILE A 7 14.57 3.42 -21.92
C ILE A 7 13.65 3.68 -20.71
N GLU A 8 14.22 3.75 -19.50
CA GLU A 8 13.46 3.99 -18.26
C GLU A 8 12.74 5.34 -18.26
N THR A 9 13.38 6.38 -18.81
CA THR A 9 12.74 7.69 -19.00
C THR A 9 11.57 7.63 -19.98
N THR A 10 11.69 6.84 -21.04
CA THR A 10 10.64 6.69 -22.07
C THR A 10 9.44 5.94 -21.52
N GLU A 11 9.66 4.85 -20.79
CA GLU A 11 8.60 4.04 -20.18
C GLU A 11 7.84 4.82 -19.08
N SER A 12 8.56 5.56 -18.24
CA SER A 12 7.97 6.45 -17.24
C SER A 12 7.07 7.53 -17.88
N LEU A 13 7.49 8.11 -19.00
CA LEU A 13 6.70 9.09 -19.76
C LEU A 13 5.46 8.45 -20.39
N LEU A 14 5.58 7.25 -20.95
CA LEU A 14 4.44 6.50 -21.51
C LEU A 14 3.40 6.20 -20.43
N LYS A 15 3.83 5.70 -19.26
CA LYS A 15 2.93 5.43 -18.13
C LYS A 15 2.20 6.70 -17.66
N LYS A 16 2.89 7.84 -17.61
CA LYS A 16 2.26 9.15 -17.29
C LYS A 16 1.20 9.56 -18.31
N ARG A 17 1.49 9.39 -19.61
CA ARG A 17 0.55 9.71 -20.70
C ARG A 17 -0.68 8.81 -20.65
N GLU A 18 -0.49 7.51 -20.46
CA GLU A 18 -1.59 6.55 -20.32
C GLU A 18 -2.45 6.90 -19.12
N LYS A 19 -1.85 7.06 -17.93
CA LYS A 19 -2.58 7.53 -16.73
C LYS A 19 -3.43 8.76 -17.03
N ARG A 20 -2.87 9.75 -17.75
CA ARG A 20 -3.61 10.98 -18.08
C ARG A 20 -4.80 10.72 -18.98
N LYS A 21 -4.70 9.82 -19.97
CA LYS A 21 -5.83 9.44 -20.83
C LYS A 21 -6.98 8.85 -20.02
N TRP A 22 -6.68 7.92 -19.12
CA TRP A 22 -7.67 7.30 -18.25
C TRP A 22 -8.35 8.31 -17.31
N GLN A 23 -7.58 9.23 -16.71
CA GLN A 23 -8.14 10.30 -15.86
C GLN A 23 -9.09 11.21 -16.64
N ILE A 24 -8.74 11.56 -17.88
CA ILE A 24 -9.60 12.38 -18.75
C ILE A 24 -10.87 11.60 -19.10
N ALA A 25 -10.75 10.31 -19.45
CA ALA A 25 -11.88 9.46 -19.79
C ALA A 25 -12.85 9.31 -18.60
N LEU A 26 -12.34 9.01 -17.40
CA LEU A 26 -13.14 8.91 -16.17
C LEU A 26 -13.85 10.24 -15.89
N ARG A 27 -13.12 11.36 -15.93
CA ARG A 27 -13.69 12.68 -15.70
C ARG A 27 -14.84 12.94 -16.66
N ARG A 28 -14.63 12.78 -17.96
CA ARG A 28 -15.68 13.01 -18.98
C ARG A 28 -16.87 12.09 -18.79
N TYR A 29 -16.63 10.82 -18.47
CA TYR A 29 -17.68 9.85 -18.20
C TYR A 29 -18.59 10.31 -17.06
N ILE A 30 -18.01 10.78 -15.95
CA ILE A 30 -18.75 11.17 -14.75
C ILE A 30 -19.33 12.59 -14.87
N THR A 31 -18.52 13.59 -15.25
CA THR A 31 -18.93 15.02 -15.20
C THR A 31 -19.69 15.46 -16.44
N GLU A 32 -19.33 14.93 -17.61
CA GLU A 32 -19.94 15.30 -18.90
C GLU A 32 -20.96 14.26 -19.39
N LYS A 33 -21.15 13.16 -18.63
CA LYS A 33 -22.02 12.03 -18.98
C LYS A 33 -21.70 11.43 -20.37
N SER A 34 -20.42 11.43 -20.75
CA SER A 34 -19.97 10.94 -22.06
C SER A 34 -20.02 9.41 -22.14
N GLN A 35 -20.99 8.85 -22.86
CA GLN A 35 -21.24 7.40 -22.97
C GLN A 35 -20.23 6.65 -23.87
N GLY A 36 -19.61 7.30 -24.86
CA GLY A 36 -18.85 6.67 -25.95
C GLY A 36 -17.38 6.29 -25.66
N SER A 37 -17.06 5.92 -24.43
CA SER A 37 -15.69 5.67 -24.00
C SER A 37 -15.37 4.17 -24.00
N ALA A 38 -14.32 3.74 -24.73
CA ALA A 38 -13.77 2.38 -24.60
C ALA A 38 -13.32 2.05 -23.16
N TYR A 39 -13.16 3.07 -22.30
CA TYR A 39 -12.78 2.95 -20.90
C TYR A 39 -13.99 2.73 -19.96
N ALA A 40 -15.22 2.93 -20.41
CA ALA A 40 -16.41 2.92 -19.54
C ALA A 40 -16.57 1.59 -18.77
N ARG A 41 -16.30 0.45 -19.44
CA ARG A 41 -16.41 -0.89 -18.82
C ARG A 41 -15.54 -1.08 -17.57
N TYR A 42 -14.45 -0.32 -17.45
CA TYR A 42 -13.50 -0.47 -16.34
C TYR A 42 -13.94 0.28 -15.08
N PHE A 43 -14.87 1.23 -15.22
CA PHE A 43 -15.36 2.01 -14.09
C PHE A 43 -16.34 1.21 -13.21
N GLY A 44 -16.86 0.09 -13.71
CA GLY A 44 -17.63 -0.89 -12.93
C GLY A 44 -19.08 -0.49 -12.62
N LEU A 45 -19.49 0.72 -13.00
CA LEU A 45 -20.86 1.24 -12.90
C LEU A 45 -21.21 2.05 -14.14
N ASP A 46 -22.51 2.12 -14.46
CA ASP A 46 -23.01 3.10 -15.41
C ASP A 46 -22.93 4.54 -14.87
N ILE A 47 -23.22 5.50 -15.75
CA ILE A 47 -23.07 6.94 -15.48
C ILE A 47 -23.88 7.40 -14.27
N GLU A 48 -25.12 6.94 -14.12
CA GLU A 48 -25.96 7.44 -13.02
C GLU A 48 -25.50 6.82 -11.70
N ASN A 49 -25.24 5.52 -11.69
CA ASN A 49 -24.77 4.82 -10.49
C ASN A 49 -23.38 5.29 -10.03
N ILE A 50 -22.44 5.56 -10.94
CA ILE A 50 -21.13 6.10 -10.54
C ILE A 50 -21.24 7.54 -10.01
N ARG A 51 -22.18 8.33 -10.53
CA ARG A 51 -22.43 9.69 -10.00
C ARG A 51 -23.08 9.63 -8.63
N GLU A 52 -23.98 8.68 -8.39
CA GLU A 52 -24.51 8.42 -7.05
C GLU A 52 -23.38 8.04 -6.09
N TRP A 53 -22.53 7.09 -6.48
CA TRP A 53 -21.35 6.68 -5.70
C TRP A 53 -20.43 7.83 -5.30
N ILE A 54 -20.25 8.82 -6.18
CA ILE A 54 -19.48 10.02 -5.87
C ILE A 54 -20.25 10.95 -4.93
N SER A 55 -21.56 11.12 -5.17
CA SER A 55 -22.39 12.07 -4.42
C SER A 55 -22.56 11.66 -2.95
N ILE A 56 -22.64 10.37 -2.65
CA ILE A 56 -22.70 9.86 -1.26
C ILE A 56 -21.45 10.19 -0.43
N GLN A 57 -20.33 10.52 -1.09
CA GLN A 57 -19.06 10.86 -0.43
C GLN A 57 -18.89 12.35 -0.18
N PHE A 58 -19.83 13.20 -0.61
CA PHE A 58 -19.73 14.64 -0.40
C PHE A 58 -19.88 14.98 1.09
N ALA A 59 -18.78 15.46 1.67
CA ALA A 59 -18.77 16.13 2.96
C ALA A 59 -19.33 17.56 2.85
N GLU A 60 -19.56 18.20 4.00
CA GLU A 60 -20.09 19.56 4.08
C GLU A 60 -19.32 20.56 3.18
N GLY A 61 -20.06 21.27 2.33
CA GLY A 61 -19.50 22.25 1.39
C GLY A 61 -18.91 21.65 0.10
N LEU A 62 -19.05 20.35 -0.15
CA LEU A 62 -18.72 19.73 -1.44
C LEU A 62 -19.98 19.51 -2.27
N SER A 63 -19.90 19.80 -3.57
CA SER A 63 -21.00 19.61 -4.51
C SER A 63 -20.48 19.48 -5.94
N TRP A 64 -21.32 19.06 -6.89
CA TRP A 64 -20.91 18.94 -8.29
C TRP A 64 -20.44 20.27 -8.89
N GLU A 65 -21.02 21.40 -8.45
CA GLU A 65 -20.72 22.75 -8.95
C GLU A 65 -19.32 23.23 -8.58
N ASN A 66 -18.72 22.67 -7.52
CA ASN A 66 -17.39 23.06 -7.05
C ASN A 66 -16.29 22.02 -7.31
N PHE A 67 -16.57 21.07 -8.23
CA PHE A 67 -15.57 20.14 -8.75
C PHE A 67 -14.35 20.87 -9.33
N ALA A 68 -13.16 20.29 -9.17
CA ALA A 68 -11.83 20.83 -9.50
C ALA A 68 -11.40 22.10 -8.73
N LYS A 69 -12.33 22.81 -8.09
CA LYS A 69 -12.04 23.94 -7.21
C LYS A 69 -11.86 23.49 -5.76
N ASN A 70 -12.84 22.75 -5.24
CA ASN A 70 -12.89 22.34 -3.82
C ASN A 70 -12.54 20.86 -3.64
N TRP A 71 -12.86 20.02 -4.63
CA TRP A 71 -12.57 18.59 -4.60
C TRP A 71 -12.24 18.04 -5.99
N GLN A 72 -11.69 16.84 -6.01
CA GLN A 72 -11.30 16.12 -7.22
C GLN A 72 -11.48 14.60 -7.02
N PHE A 73 -11.44 13.84 -8.11
CA PHE A 73 -11.36 12.38 -8.03
C PHE A 73 -9.97 11.96 -7.58
N ASP A 74 -9.91 11.01 -6.67
CA ASP A 74 -8.67 10.37 -6.24
C ASP A 74 -8.83 8.85 -6.18
N HIS A 75 -7.71 8.13 -6.13
CA HIS A 75 -7.70 6.69 -5.97
C HIS A 75 -7.38 6.32 -4.53
N ILE A 76 -8.12 5.36 -3.96
CA ILE A 76 -7.86 4.85 -2.61
C ILE A 76 -6.53 4.07 -2.60
N VAL A 77 -6.38 3.11 -3.52
CA VAL A 77 -5.09 2.50 -3.90
C VAL A 77 -4.53 3.27 -5.09
N PRO A 78 -3.38 3.94 -4.98
CA PRO A 78 -2.85 4.75 -6.06
C PRO A 78 -2.50 3.98 -7.32
N VAL A 79 -2.77 4.63 -8.45
CA VAL A 79 -2.51 4.15 -9.82
C VAL A 79 -1.09 3.59 -10.03
N ALA A 80 -0.11 4.08 -9.28
CA ALA A 80 1.29 3.65 -9.41
C ALA A 80 1.50 2.14 -9.17
N TYR A 81 0.65 1.52 -8.35
CA TYR A 81 0.73 0.10 -7.97
C TYR A 81 0.06 -0.86 -8.96
N PHE A 82 -0.58 -0.32 -9.99
CA PHE A 82 -1.25 -1.11 -11.02
C PHE A 82 -0.38 -1.18 -12.28
N ASP A 83 -0.39 -2.36 -12.89
CA ASP A 83 0.25 -2.69 -14.15
C ASP A 83 -0.75 -2.48 -15.28
N PHE A 84 -0.48 -1.50 -16.12
CA PHE A 84 -1.37 -1.10 -17.22
C PHE A 84 -1.33 -2.07 -18.40
N SER A 85 -0.41 -3.04 -18.39
CA SER A 85 -0.38 -4.12 -19.39
C SER A 85 -1.38 -5.24 -19.07
N LYS A 86 -1.95 -5.26 -17.86
CA LYS A 86 -2.87 -6.29 -17.38
C LYS A 86 -4.29 -5.74 -17.27
N GLU A 87 -5.21 -6.37 -18.01
CA GLU A 87 -6.64 -6.01 -18.01
C GLU A 87 -7.26 -6.04 -16.60
N GLU A 88 -6.90 -7.04 -15.80
CA GLU A 88 -7.38 -7.18 -14.41
C GLU A 88 -6.96 -6.02 -13.51
N ASP A 89 -5.74 -5.51 -13.67
CA ASP A 89 -5.23 -4.37 -12.92
C ASP A 89 -5.92 -3.07 -13.37
N LEU A 90 -6.23 -2.93 -14.66
CA LEU A 90 -7.02 -1.80 -15.16
C LEU A 90 -8.45 -1.83 -14.61
N LEU A 91 -9.09 -3.01 -14.61
CA LEU A 91 -10.44 -3.23 -14.07
C LEU A 91 -10.52 -2.93 -12.57
N LEU A 92 -9.46 -3.22 -11.80
CA LEU A 92 -9.40 -2.90 -10.37
C LEU A 92 -9.03 -1.44 -10.12
N CYS A 93 -8.02 -0.92 -10.82
CA CYS A 93 -7.52 0.44 -10.65
C CYS A 93 -8.63 1.47 -10.86
N TRP A 94 -9.39 1.33 -11.95
CA TRP A 94 -10.39 2.31 -12.37
C TRP A 94 -11.80 2.01 -11.88
N ASN A 95 -12.01 0.91 -11.16
CA ASN A 95 -13.29 0.55 -10.58
C ASN A 95 -13.79 1.64 -9.62
N PHE A 96 -15.11 1.88 -9.59
CA PHE A 96 -15.73 2.82 -8.68
C PHE A 96 -15.32 2.62 -7.21
N ILE A 97 -15.13 1.37 -6.73
CA ILE A 97 -14.71 1.10 -5.35
C ILE A 97 -13.34 1.68 -5.00
N ASN A 98 -12.50 1.92 -6.00
CA ASN A 98 -11.19 2.52 -5.84
C ASN A 98 -11.20 4.04 -6.06
N ILE A 99 -12.32 4.62 -6.51
CA ILE A 99 -12.46 6.06 -6.75
C ILE A 99 -13.15 6.72 -5.57
N ARG A 100 -12.54 7.79 -5.06
CA ARG A 100 -13.08 8.62 -3.98
C ARG A 100 -13.13 10.10 -4.31
N VAL A 101 -13.93 10.82 -3.53
CA VAL A 101 -13.88 12.28 -3.43
C VAL A 101 -12.73 12.68 -2.51
N GLU A 102 -11.82 13.51 -3.01
CA GLU A 102 -10.71 14.07 -2.23
C GLU A 102 -10.76 15.61 -2.29
N ARG A 103 -10.63 16.27 -1.15
CA ARG A 103 -10.54 17.74 -1.13
C ARG A 103 -9.20 18.21 -1.68
N VAL A 104 -9.23 19.28 -2.48
CA VAL A 104 -8.03 19.80 -3.16
C VAL A 104 -7.00 20.37 -2.17
N ASP A 105 -7.45 20.93 -1.05
CA ASP A 105 -6.60 21.47 0.02
C ASP A 105 -5.84 20.36 0.78
N LEU A 106 -6.50 19.25 1.11
CA LEU A 106 -5.89 18.10 1.79
C LEU A 106 -4.85 17.36 0.93
N ASN A 107 -5.12 17.24 -0.37
CA ASN A 107 -4.20 16.57 -1.29
C ASN A 107 -2.83 17.28 -1.38
N LYS A 108 -2.78 18.61 -1.25
CA LYS A 108 -1.50 19.36 -1.26
C LYS A 108 -0.63 19.04 -0.04
N ALA A 109 -1.23 18.61 1.06
CA ALA A 109 -0.54 18.29 2.30
C ALA A 109 -0.09 16.82 2.39
N ARG A 110 -0.68 15.92 1.59
CA ARG A 110 -0.26 14.51 1.53
C ARG A 110 1.00 14.36 0.70
N GLY A 111 2.14 14.16 1.36
CA GLY A 111 3.30 13.55 0.71
C GLY A 111 2.92 12.18 0.14
N ASN A 112 3.57 11.75 -0.95
CA ASN A 112 3.24 10.55 -1.75
C ASN A 112 3.18 9.18 -1.02
N ARG A 113 3.25 9.14 0.31
CA ARG A 113 3.29 7.90 1.08
C ARG A 113 1.87 7.41 1.35
N ILE A 114 1.54 6.24 0.80
CA ILE A 114 0.31 5.53 1.10
C ILE A 114 0.43 4.91 2.47
N ASP A 115 -0.60 5.11 3.29
CA ASP A 115 -0.83 4.27 4.45
C ASP A 115 -1.45 2.95 3.98
N VAL A 116 -0.58 1.98 3.64
CA VAL A 116 -1.00 0.67 3.13
C VAL A 116 -1.88 -0.05 4.15
N MET A 117 -1.57 0.11 5.45
CA MET A 117 -2.37 -0.47 6.53
C MET A 117 -3.78 0.12 6.57
N GLY A 118 -3.89 1.45 6.45
CA GLY A 118 -5.18 2.15 6.40
C GLY A 118 -6.02 1.73 5.17
N VAL A 119 -5.38 1.60 4.01
CA VAL A 119 -6.06 1.17 2.77
C VAL A 119 -6.51 -0.29 2.86
N ARG A 120 -5.68 -1.20 3.39
CA ARG A 120 -6.08 -2.60 3.64
C ARG A 120 -7.29 -2.67 4.55
N SER A 121 -7.23 -1.98 5.69
CA SER A 121 -8.31 -1.96 6.69
C SER A 121 -9.63 -1.46 6.10
N TYR A 122 -9.59 -0.46 5.22
CA TYR A 122 -10.76 0.05 4.51
C TYR A 122 -11.42 -1.03 3.64
N PHE A 123 -10.65 -1.74 2.81
CA PHE A 123 -11.22 -2.78 1.93
C PHE A 123 -11.62 -4.05 2.70
N GLU A 124 -10.96 -4.36 3.82
CA GLU A 124 -11.38 -5.45 4.73
C GLU A 124 -12.74 -5.16 5.34
N ASP A 125 -12.94 -3.96 5.88
CA ASP A 125 -14.22 -3.54 6.44
C ASP A 125 -15.35 -3.60 5.40
N LEU A 126 -15.08 -3.04 4.21
CA LEU A 126 -16.05 -3.04 3.11
C LEU A 126 -16.39 -4.46 2.66
N TYR A 127 -15.40 -5.35 2.51
CA TYR A 127 -15.64 -6.75 2.15
C TYR A 127 -16.42 -7.49 3.24
N ASN A 128 -16.02 -7.36 4.50
CA ASN A 128 -16.68 -8.06 5.60
C ASN A 128 -18.16 -7.67 5.72
N LYS A 129 -18.49 -6.40 5.51
CA LYS A 129 -19.86 -5.87 5.60
C LYS A 129 -20.73 -6.15 4.37
N THR A 130 -20.14 -6.21 3.18
CA THR A 130 -20.91 -6.27 1.92
C THR A 130 -20.78 -7.58 1.16
N GLN A 131 -19.74 -8.37 1.46
CA GLN A 131 -19.29 -9.54 0.71
C GLN A 131 -19.04 -9.25 -0.78
N TYR A 132 -18.78 -7.98 -1.13
CA TYR A 132 -18.61 -7.57 -2.53
C TYR A 132 -17.29 -8.12 -3.12
N PRO A 133 -17.33 -8.98 -4.16
CA PRO A 133 -16.14 -9.71 -4.60
C PRO A 133 -14.97 -8.84 -5.12
N PHE A 134 -15.24 -7.65 -5.65
CA PHE A 134 -14.17 -6.75 -6.09
C PHE A 134 -13.34 -6.22 -4.91
N CYS A 135 -13.91 -6.11 -3.71
CA CYS A 135 -13.15 -5.75 -2.51
C CYS A 135 -12.14 -6.86 -2.17
N LEU A 136 -12.53 -8.13 -2.27
CA LEU A 136 -11.61 -9.26 -2.07
C LEU A 136 -10.47 -9.25 -3.10
N LYS A 137 -10.79 -8.99 -4.38
CA LYS A 137 -9.75 -8.85 -5.42
C LYS A 137 -8.78 -7.69 -5.12
N MET A 138 -9.30 -6.56 -4.61
CA MET A 138 -8.46 -5.44 -4.19
C MET A 138 -7.57 -5.80 -3.00
N LEU A 139 -8.07 -6.59 -2.03
CA LEU A 139 -7.27 -7.08 -0.90
C LEU A 139 -6.12 -7.97 -1.35
N GLU A 140 -6.35 -8.88 -2.29
CA GLU A 140 -5.27 -9.68 -2.87
C GLU A 140 -4.24 -8.81 -3.59
N LYS A 141 -4.69 -7.77 -4.32
CA LYS A 141 -3.77 -6.79 -4.92
C LYS A 141 -2.93 -6.08 -3.85
N ILE A 142 -3.54 -5.60 -2.78
CA ILE A 142 -2.84 -4.93 -1.66
C ILE A 142 -1.81 -5.87 -1.02
N LYS A 143 -2.16 -7.13 -0.80
CA LYS A 143 -1.25 -8.15 -0.26
C LYS A 143 0.02 -8.32 -1.11
N THR A 144 -0.12 -8.34 -2.45
CA THR A 144 1.06 -8.42 -3.33
C THR A 144 1.97 -7.19 -3.22
N ILE A 145 1.36 -6.00 -3.00
CA ILE A 145 2.09 -4.75 -2.81
C ILE A 145 2.87 -4.77 -1.49
N GLU A 146 2.26 -5.25 -0.41
CA GLU A 146 2.92 -5.37 0.90
C GLU A 146 4.16 -6.27 0.84
N VAL A 147 4.04 -7.44 0.20
CA VAL A 147 5.16 -8.39 0.03
C VAL A 147 6.31 -7.74 -0.74
N SER A 148 6.03 -7.05 -1.85
CA SER A 148 7.08 -6.43 -2.67
C SER A 148 7.83 -5.29 -2.00
N ASN A 149 7.23 -4.62 -1.01
CA ASN A 149 7.83 -3.46 -0.33
C ASN A 149 8.67 -3.85 0.89
N ILE A 150 8.53 -5.07 1.39
CA ILE A 150 9.18 -5.55 2.61
C ILE A 150 9.83 -6.91 2.32
N GLU A 151 10.98 -6.87 1.66
CA GLU A 151 11.82 -8.05 1.49
C GLU A 151 13.06 -7.93 2.39
N SER A 152 13.34 -8.97 3.17
CA SER A 152 14.63 -9.12 3.82
C SER A 152 15.70 -9.43 2.76
N ASN A 153 16.87 -8.81 2.84
CA ASN A 153 17.96 -9.18 1.94
C ASN A 153 18.67 -10.47 2.41
N ASN A 154 19.36 -11.13 1.48
CA ASN A 154 20.02 -12.41 1.72
C ASN A 154 21.13 -12.33 2.78
N GLU A 155 21.80 -11.18 2.93
CA GLU A 155 22.87 -11.01 3.92
C GLU A 155 22.31 -10.97 5.35
N LEU A 156 21.17 -10.30 5.56
CA LEU A 156 20.45 -10.29 6.83
C LEU A 156 19.96 -11.69 7.19
N VAL A 157 19.39 -12.40 6.21
CA VAL A 157 18.96 -13.80 6.41
C VAL A 157 20.16 -14.68 6.81
N ALA A 158 21.27 -14.59 6.07
CA ALA A 158 22.48 -15.35 6.36
C ALA A 158 23.05 -15.03 7.75
N PHE A 159 23.05 -13.75 8.13
CA PHE A 159 23.49 -13.31 9.45
C PHE A 159 22.63 -13.90 10.57
N ILE A 160 21.30 -13.88 10.42
CA ILE A 160 20.39 -14.46 11.40
C ILE A 160 20.55 -15.97 11.49
N VAL A 161 20.59 -16.67 10.36
CA VAL A 161 20.76 -18.12 10.31
C VAL A 161 22.08 -18.53 10.96
N LYS A 162 23.19 -17.84 10.65
CA LYS A 162 24.51 -18.10 11.21
C LYS A 162 24.55 -17.94 12.73
N ASN A 163 23.83 -16.95 13.27
CA ASN A 163 23.90 -16.57 14.69
C ASN A 163 22.67 -17.00 15.51
N LYS A 164 21.75 -17.79 14.93
CA LYS A 164 20.44 -18.13 15.52
C LYS A 164 20.56 -18.66 16.96
N ALA A 165 21.40 -19.66 17.17
CA ALA A 165 21.58 -20.28 18.50
C ALA A 165 22.13 -19.28 19.54
N TYR A 166 22.96 -18.33 19.12
CA TYR A 166 23.45 -17.26 19.98
C TYR A 166 22.31 -16.31 20.35
N PHE A 167 21.50 -15.87 19.37
CA PHE A 167 20.36 -14.98 19.62
C PHE A 167 19.32 -15.58 20.58
N GLU A 168 18.99 -16.86 20.39
CA GLU A 168 18.03 -17.56 21.25
C GLU A 168 18.52 -17.64 22.71
N GLN A 169 19.82 -17.80 22.94
CA GLN A 169 20.42 -17.82 24.27
C GLN A 169 20.49 -16.41 24.88
N VAL A 170 20.91 -15.40 24.10
CA VAL A 170 20.99 -14.02 24.55
C VAL A 170 19.60 -13.48 24.94
N ALA A 171 18.54 -13.87 24.23
CA ALA A 171 17.17 -13.47 24.54
C ALA A 171 16.66 -13.95 25.91
N GLN A 172 17.32 -14.94 26.54
CA GLN A 172 16.97 -15.47 27.86
C GLN A 172 17.76 -14.81 29.00
N LEU A 173 18.68 -13.89 28.68
CA LEU A 173 19.46 -13.19 29.70
C LEU A 173 18.62 -12.10 30.37
N ASP A 174 18.84 -11.93 31.68
CA ASP A 174 18.32 -10.78 32.39
C ASP A 174 19.21 -9.56 32.18
N GLN A 175 18.81 -8.41 32.72
CA GLN A 175 19.50 -7.15 32.54
C GLN A 175 20.96 -7.21 33.01
N ALA A 176 21.24 -7.88 34.13
CA ALA A 176 22.59 -7.95 34.69
C ALA A 176 23.50 -8.81 33.80
N ASP A 177 23.02 -9.98 33.39
CA ASP A 177 23.76 -10.87 32.49
C ASP A 177 24.01 -10.26 31.11
N PHE A 178 23.02 -9.56 30.56
CA PHE A 178 23.17 -8.86 29.27
C PHE A 178 24.16 -7.70 29.36
N GLN A 179 24.18 -6.96 30.48
CA GLN A 179 25.14 -5.89 30.70
C GLN A 179 26.58 -6.42 30.69
N ARG A 180 26.81 -7.60 31.28
CA ARG A 180 28.12 -8.25 31.26
C ARG A 180 28.57 -8.65 29.85
N LEU A 181 27.64 -9.09 28.99
CA LEU A 181 27.94 -9.28 27.56
C LEU A 181 28.38 -7.98 26.90
N ASN A 182 27.69 -6.86 27.15
CA ASN A 182 28.06 -5.55 26.62
C ASN A 182 29.46 -5.10 27.10
N GLU A 183 29.85 -5.49 28.31
CA GLU A 183 31.18 -5.22 28.89
C GLU A 183 32.28 -6.16 28.36
N GLY A 184 31.94 -7.07 27.44
CA GLY A 184 32.89 -7.95 26.75
C GLY A 184 33.02 -9.35 27.33
N ALA A 185 32.17 -9.74 28.31
CA ALA A 185 32.11 -11.13 28.75
C ALA A 185 31.62 -12.04 27.62
N SER A 186 32.14 -13.28 27.57
CA SER A 186 31.64 -14.26 26.60
C SER A 186 30.29 -14.84 27.06
N LEU A 187 29.39 -15.14 26.12
CA LEU A 187 28.10 -15.79 26.43
C LEU A 187 28.27 -17.10 27.18
N LYS A 188 29.30 -17.87 26.85
CA LYS A 188 29.63 -19.11 27.56
C LYS A 188 29.94 -18.85 29.04
N THR A 189 30.68 -17.79 29.34
CA THR A 189 31.03 -17.41 30.72
C THR A 189 29.79 -16.98 31.49
N VAL A 190 28.97 -16.11 30.91
CA VAL A 190 27.74 -15.60 31.54
C VAL A 190 26.78 -16.74 31.87
N LEU A 191 26.54 -17.65 30.92
CA LEU A 191 25.64 -18.80 31.13
C LEU A 191 26.16 -19.80 32.16
N ALA A 192 27.47 -20.11 32.15
CA ALA A 192 28.07 -21.04 33.09
C ALA A 192 27.97 -20.53 34.54
N GLU A 193 28.22 -19.24 34.75
CA GLU A 193 28.08 -18.63 36.08
C GLU A 193 26.63 -18.59 36.55
N LYS A 194 25.68 -18.26 35.66
CA LYS A 194 24.24 -18.32 35.97
C LYS A 194 23.83 -19.73 36.42
N GLU A 195 24.34 -20.76 35.76
CA GLU A 195 24.05 -22.15 36.12
C GLU A 195 24.68 -22.55 37.46
N LEU A 196 25.88 -22.05 37.79
CA LEU A 196 26.53 -22.25 39.08
C LEU A 196 25.75 -21.58 40.22
N VAL A 197 25.34 -20.32 40.06
CA VAL A 197 24.50 -19.63 41.05
C VAL A 197 23.20 -20.38 41.26
N ARG A 198 22.57 -20.89 40.19
CA ARG A 198 21.35 -21.71 40.31
C ARG A 198 21.59 -23.03 41.05
N LYS A 199 22.76 -23.65 40.90
CA LYS A 199 23.10 -24.95 41.50
C LYS A 199 23.62 -24.85 42.95
N PHE A 200 24.25 -23.75 43.33
CA PHE A 200 24.98 -23.61 44.59
C PHE A 200 24.59 -22.38 45.42
N GLY A 201 23.75 -21.49 44.90
CA GLY A 201 23.30 -20.26 45.55
C GLY A 201 21.85 -20.30 46.05
N GLY A 202 21.29 -21.50 46.22
CA GLY A 202 20.00 -21.76 46.88
C GLY A 202 20.17 -22.28 48.29
#